data_AF-A0A7Y6XNJ7-F1
#
_entry.id   AF-A0A7Y6XNJ7-F1
#
_cell.length_a   1.000
_cell.length_b   1.000
_cell.length_c   1.000
_cell.angle_alpha   90.00
_cell.angle_beta   90.00
_cell.angle_gamma   90.00
#
_symmetry.space_group_name_H-M   'P 1'
#
loop_
_entity.id
_entity.type
_entity.pdbx_description
1 polymer ?
#
loop_
_entity_poly.entity_id
_entity_poly.type
_entity_poly.pdbx_seq_one_letter_code
_entity_poly.pdbx_strand_id
1 'polypeptide(L)'
;MKRKLLLMVSALVMVAAQALAQDVVDQIVKEANDNSMLEQLAYEMLDLNGPRLVGTPQMQNAHDWAVARYDGWGISARNEKWGEWKGWERGITHVDLISPRVKTLEAMQLAWSPSSKGIVEGDVTVIPNVESEAEFKQWLSTVKGKYVMIDMAQPTGRPTYNWEKFGKEESIKKMEEESREARAAWGRRVQSTGSNSRELPAVLEEAGAAGILMSNWSRGFGVNKIFGARTSTIPTIDIGLEDYGTLFRMVEHGDIPKIRVEVTNVDHGTVPTFNTVAEIKGANPDEYVMLSAHFDSWDGGTGATDNGTGTLVMMEAMRILKKVYPNPKRTILVGHWGSEEQGLNGSSSFVEDHPEVV
;
A
#
# COMPACT_ATOMS: atom_id res chain seq x y z
N MET A 1 0.16 29.98 -59.29
CA MET A 1 0.35 28.51 -59.27
C MET A 1 1.22 28.02 -58.11
N LYS A 2 2.45 28.52 -57.92
CA LYS A 2 3.39 28.00 -56.90
C LYS A 2 2.86 27.95 -55.44
N ARG A 3 2.14 28.99 -54.98
CA ARG A 3 1.54 29.02 -53.62
C ARG A 3 0.41 28.00 -53.42
N LYS A 4 -0.45 27.80 -54.44
CA LYS A 4 -1.54 26.80 -54.39
C LYS A 4 -0.98 25.37 -54.43
N LEU A 5 0.09 25.15 -55.20
CA LEU A 5 0.79 23.87 -55.26
C LEU A 5 1.49 23.55 -53.92
N LEU A 6 2.13 24.54 -53.28
CA LEU A 6 2.77 24.37 -51.96
C LEU A 6 1.76 24.06 -50.85
N LEU A 7 0.59 24.70 -50.86
CA LEU A 7 -0.50 24.43 -49.92
C LEU A 7 -1.12 23.03 -50.12
N MET A 8 -1.28 22.59 -51.38
CA MET A 8 -1.75 21.23 -51.68
C MET A 8 -0.75 20.16 -51.23
N VAL A 9 0.55 20.35 -51.50
CA VAL A 9 1.60 19.41 -51.06
C VAL A 9 1.69 19.35 -49.54
N SER A 10 1.59 20.50 -48.84
CA SER A 10 1.54 20.54 -47.38
C SER A 10 0.33 19.80 -46.80
N ALA A 11 -0.86 19.99 -47.39
CA ALA A 11 -2.07 19.27 -46.97
C ALA A 11 -1.97 17.75 -47.20
N LEU A 12 -1.41 17.32 -48.34
CA LEU A 12 -1.17 15.90 -48.64
C LEU A 12 -0.16 15.25 -47.67
N VAL A 13 0.91 15.97 -47.32
CA VAL A 13 1.89 15.52 -46.31
C VAL A 13 1.25 15.39 -44.92
N MET A 14 0.38 16.34 -44.54
CA MET A 14 -0.34 16.30 -43.27
C MET A 14 -1.30 15.11 -43.20
N VAL A 15 -2.09 14.88 -44.25
CA VAL A 15 -3.03 13.74 -44.33
C VAL A 15 -2.28 12.41 -44.31
N ALA A 16 -1.15 12.30 -45.03
CA ALA A 16 -0.33 11.10 -45.02
C ALA A 16 0.31 10.83 -43.64
N ALA A 17 0.81 11.87 -42.96
CA ALA A 17 1.35 11.74 -41.61
C ALA A 17 0.27 11.31 -40.60
N GLN A 18 -0.95 11.83 -40.74
CA GLN A 18 -2.08 11.48 -39.88
C GLN A 18 -2.58 10.05 -40.13
N ALA A 19 -2.59 9.60 -41.38
CA ALA A 19 -2.90 8.22 -41.73
C ALA A 19 -1.85 7.22 -41.21
N LEU A 20 -0.56 7.55 -41.30
CA LEU A 20 0.52 6.73 -40.74
C LEU A 20 0.45 6.67 -39.21
N ALA A 21 0.14 7.79 -38.55
CA ALA A 21 -0.06 7.80 -37.10
C ALA A 21 -1.26 6.94 -36.68
N GLN A 22 -2.35 6.97 -37.45
CA GLN A 22 -3.52 6.13 -37.21
C GLN A 22 -3.20 4.65 -37.37
N ASP A 23 -2.43 4.26 -38.40
CA ASP A 23 -2.01 2.87 -38.60
C ASP A 23 -1.19 2.33 -37.42
N VAL A 24 -0.27 3.13 -36.88
CA VAL A 24 0.48 2.75 -35.67
C VAL A 24 -0.45 2.59 -34.47
N VAL A 25 -1.40 3.49 -34.27
CA VAL A 25 -2.40 3.39 -33.18
C VAL A 25 -3.23 2.13 -33.32
N ASP A 26 -3.69 1.81 -34.53
CA ASP A 26 -4.46 0.60 -34.79
C ASP A 26 -3.63 -0.67 -34.51
N GLN A 27 -2.34 -0.67 -34.85
CA GLN A 27 -1.42 -1.75 -34.50
C GLN A 27 -1.19 -1.88 -32.99
N ILE A 28 -1.08 -0.77 -32.25
CA ILE A 28 -0.99 -0.78 -30.78
C ILE A 28 -2.24 -1.43 -30.19
N VAL A 29 -3.43 -0.98 -30.60
CA VAL A 29 -4.71 -1.51 -30.12
C VAL A 29 -4.86 -2.99 -30.45
N LYS A 30 -4.47 -3.38 -31.67
CA LYS A 30 -4.51 -4.78 -32.10
C LYS A 30 -3.57 -5.65 -31.26
N GLU A 31 -2.31 -5.23 -31.05
CA GLU A 31 -1.36 -5.99 -30.25
C GLU A 31 -1.81 -6.11 -28.78
N ALA A 32 -2.35 -5.03 -28.20
CA ALA A 32 -2.85 -5.01 -26.84
C ALA A 32 -4.03 -5.98 -26.62
N ASN A 33 -4.91 -6.12 -27.61
CA ASN A 33 -6.10 -6.98 -27.50
C ASN A 33 -5.82 -8.43 -27.92
N ASP A 34 -5.04 -8.66 -28.97
CA ASP A 34 -4.87 -9.99 -29.55
C ASP A 34 -3.68 -10.74 -28.95
N ASN A 35 -2.68 -10.04 -28.40
CA ASN A 35 -1.43 -10.60 -27.89
C ASN A 35 -1.05 -10.00 -26.54
N SER A 36 -2.03 -9.76 -25.66
CA SER A 36 -1.79 -9.17 -24.34
C SER A 36 -0.88 -10.06 -23.49
N MET A 37 0.10 -9.45 -22.81
CA MET A 37 0.91 -10.11 -21.78
C MET A 37 0.46 -9.78 -20.36
N LEU A 38 -0.61 -8.97 -20.18
CA LEU A 38 -0.99 -8.46 -18.85
C LEU A 38 -1.28 -9.57 -17.83
N GLU A 39 -1.96 -10.65 -18.22
CA GLU A 39 -2.26 -11.77 -17.34
C GLU A 39 -0.98 -12.47 -16.86
N GLN A 40 -0.06 -12.75 -17.79
CA GLN A 40 1.21 -13.39 -17.47
C GLN A 40 2.09 -12.48 -16.60
N LEU A 41 2.16 -11.19 -16.92
CA LEU A 41 2.91 -10.22 -16.12
C LEU A 41 2.31 -10.06 -14.72
N ALA A 42 0.97 -10.07 -14.61
CA ALA A 42 0.26 -10.02 -13.34
C ALA A 42 0.56 -11.24 -12.48
N TYR A 43 0.46 -12.45 -13.04
CA TYR A 43 0.81 -13.68 -12.33
C TYR A 43 2.23 -13.65 -11.78
N GLU A 44 3.20 -13.25 -12.60
CA GLU A 44 4.60 -13.21 -12.17
C GLU A 44 4.85 -12.15 -11.08
N MET A 45 4.37 -10.93 -11.28
CA MET A 45 4.65 -9.83 -10.36
C MET A 45 3.81 -9.91 -9.07
N LEU A 46 2.55 -10.32 -9.17
CA LEU A 46 1.60 -10.26 -8.06
C LEU A 46 1.51 -11.58 -7.30
N ASP A 47 1.64 -12.72 -7.97
CA ASP A 47 1.49 -14.03 -7.33
C ASP A 47 2.84 -14.69 -7.00
N LEU A 48 3.83 -14.61 -7.91
CA LEU A 48 5.15 -15.21 -7.66
C LEU A 48 6.06 -14.29 -6.83
N ASN A 49 6.15 -13.01 -7.17
CA ASN A 49 6.92 -12.04 -6.39
C ASN A 49 6.14 -11.57 -5.15
N GLY A 50 4.83 -11.37 -5.28
CA GLY A 50 3.97 -10.96 -4.19
C GLY A 50 4.07 -9.47 -3.85
N PRO A 51 3.90 -9.09 -2.57
CA PRO A 51 4.01 -7.71 -2.14
C PRO A 51 5.41 -7.14 -2.32
N ARG A 52 5.48 -5.84 -2.61
CA ARG A 52 6.71 -5.15 -2.98
C ARG A 52 7.00 -3.98 -2.03
N LEU A 53 6.96 -4.25 -0.73
CA LEU A 53 7.24 -3.23 0.27
C LEU A 53 8.70 -2.76 0.18
N VAL A 54 8.92 -1.45 0.28
CA VAL A 54 10.27 -0.89 0.15
C VAL A 54 11.24 -1.50 1.17
N GLY A 55 12.46 -1.81 0.72
CA GLY A 55 13.51 -2.40 1.54
C GLY A 55 13.35 -3.90 1.80
N THR A 56 12.31 -4.55 1.26
CA THR A 56 12.14 -6.01 1.39
C THR A 56 12.90 -6.78 0.30
N PRO A 57 13.27 -8.04 0.55
CA PRO A 57 13.79 -8.93 -0.50
C PRO A 57 12.84 -9.07 -1.70
N GLN A 58 11.53 -9.06 -1.45
CA GLN A 58 10.51 -9.18 -2.50
C GLN A 58 10.51 -7.98 -3.45
N MET A 59 10.71 -6.76 -2.93
CA MET A 59 10.88 -5.57 -3.77
C MET A 59 12.14 -5.65 -4.63
N GLN A 60 13.27 -6.12 -4.08
CA GLN A 60 14.48 -6.34 -4.87
C GLN A 60 14.26 -7.39 -5.98
N ASN A 61 13.63 -8.50 -5.65
CA ASN A 61 13.29 -9.54 -6.63
C ASN A 61 12.37 -8.98 -7.74
N ALA A 62 11.46 -8.07 -7.41
CA ALA A 62 10.58 -7.42 -8.39
C ALA A 62 11.38 -6.48 -9.32
N HIS A 63 12.32 -5.71 -8.78
CA HIS A 63 13.20 -4.87 -9.59
C HIS A 63 14.01 -5.70 -10.58
N ASP A 64 14.62 -6.79 -10.11
CA ASP A 64 15.43 -7.69 -10.94
C ASP A 64 14.56 -8.40 -12.00
N TRP A 65 13.35 -8.81 -11.64
CA TRP A 65 12.36 -9.36 -12.57
C TRP A 65 11.99 -8.35 -13.67
N ALA A 66 11.72 -7.09 -13.31
CA ALA A 66 11.34 -6.07 -14.28
C ALA A 66 12.46 -5.80 -15.29
N VAL A 67 13.72 -5.71 -14.81
CA VAL A 67 14.90 -5.56 -15.69
C VAL A 67 15.03 -6.76 -16.64
N ALA A 68 14.89 -7.98 -16.12
CA ALA A 68 14.97 -9.19 -16.95
C ALA A 68 13.85 -9.26 -18.00
N ARG A 69 12.64 -8.79 -17.66
CA ARG A 69 11.51 -8.71 -18.61
C ARG A 69 11.79 -7.75 -19.75
N TYR A 70 12.29 -6.56 -19.43
CA TYR A 70 12.67 -5.59 -20.45
C TYR A 70 13.80 -6.09 -21.34
N ASP A 71 14.83 -6.71 -20.77
CA ASP A 71 15.93 -7.32 -21.53
C ASP A 71 15.41 -8.38 -22.53
N GLY A 72 14.49 -9.24 -22.08
CA GLY A 72 13.82 -10.22 -22.94
C GLY A 72 13.02 -9.63 -24.10
N TRP A 73 12.62 -8.35 -24.01
CA TRP A 73 11.98 -7.61 -25.10
C TRP A 73 12.95 -6.73 -25.90
N GLY A 74 14.25 -6.78 -25.60
CA GLY A 74 15.27 -5.94 -26.22
C GLY A 74 15.11 -4.46 -25.88
N ILE A 75 14.61 -4.16 -24.68
CA ILE A 75 14.46 -2.81 -24.12
C ILE A 75 15.54 -2.66 -23.05
N SER A 76 16.35 -1.60 -23.14
CA SER A 76 17.40 -1.32 -22.15
C SER A 76 16.75 -0.95 -20.82
N ALA A 77 17.13 -1.62 -19.73
CA ALA A 77 16.60 -1.36 -18.40
C ALA A 77 17.69 -1.47 -17.34
N ARG A 78 17.53 -0.73 -16.24
CA ARG A 78 18.46 -0.74 -15.10
C ARG A 78 17.73 -0.41 -13.80
N ASN A 79 18.32 -0.87 -12.70
CA ASN A 79 17.95 -0.43 -11.35
C ASN A 79 18.87 0.74 -10.95
N GLU A 80 18.28 1.87 -10.58
CA GLU A 80 18.99 3.06 -10.12
C GLU A 80 18.81 3.21 -8.61
N LYS A 81 19.91 3.17 -7.86
CA LYS A 81 19.87 3.41 -6.41
C LYS A 81 19.56 4.89 -6.18
N TRP A 82 18.47 5.19 -5.48
CA TRP A 82 18.13 6.56 -5.08
C TRP A 82 18.33 6.81 -3.57
N GLY A 83 18.49 5.75 -2.77
CA GLY A 83 18.62 5.91 -1.32
C GLY A 83 18.81 4.61 -0.55
N GLU A 84 18.50 4.69 0.74
CA GLU A 84 18.51 3.56 1.67
C GLU A 84 17.25 3.62 2.55
N TRP A 85 16.80 2.46 3.03
CA TRP A 85 15.60 2.34 3.85
C TRP A 85 15.72 1.23 4.89
N LYS A 86 14.76 1.17 5.82
CA LYS A 86 14.63 0.07 6.78
C LYS A 86 14.29 -1.23 6.04
N GLY A 87 15.27 -2.12 5.96
CA GLY A 87 15.11 -3.47 5.44
C GLY A 87 14.38 -4.34 6.45
N TRP A 88 13.33 -5.01 6.01
CA TRP A 88 12.45 -5.77 6.88
C TRP A 88 11.73 -6.85 6.07
N GLU A 89 11.45 -7.99 6.69
CA GLU A 89 10.67 -9.05 6.06
C GLU A 89 9.62 -9.56 7.05
N ARG A 90 8.37 -9.54 6.62
CA ARG A 90 7.24 -10.00 7.41
C ARG A 90 7.35 -11.50 7.66
N GLY A 91 7.31 -11.90 8.93
CA GLY A 91 7.11 -13.29 9.31
C GLY A 91 5.65 -13.60 9.62
N ILE A 92 5.42 -14.60 10.46
CA ILE A 92 4.07 -15.03 10.81
C ILE A 92 3.39 -14.05 11.78
N THR A 93 2.06 -14.03 11.76
CA THR A 93 1.25 -13.44 12.81
C THR A 93 0.19 -14.46 13.21
N HIS A 94 0.18 -14.83 14.48
CA HIS A 94 -0.83 -15.70 15.05
C HIS A 94 -1.35 -15.09 16.34
N VAL A 95 -2.68 -14.96 16.43
CA VAL A 95 -3.36 -14.40 17.59
C VAL A 95 -4.55 -15.28 17.93
N ASP A 96 -4.53 -15.86 19.13
CA ASP A 96 -5.67 -16.60 19.68
C ASP A 96 -6.25 -15.85 20.88
N LEU A 97 -7.56 -15.65 20.91
CA LEU A 97 -8.29 -15.49 22.16
C LEU A 97 -8.23 -16.81 22.91
N ILE A 98 -7.78 -16.79 24.17
CA ILE A 98 -7.65 -17.99 25.01
C ILE A 98 -8.52 -17.94 26.27
N SER A 99 -9.06 -16.77 26.62
CA SER A 99 -10.05 -16.58 27.69
C SER A 99 -11.00 -15.44 27.30
N PRO A 100 -12.34 -15.55 27.49
CA PRO A 100 -13.05 -16.60 28.23
C PRO A 100 -13.35 -17.88 27.42
N ARG A 101 -12.97 -17.90 26.14
CA ARG A 101 -13.09 -19.06 25.26
C ARG A 101 -11.96 -19.03 24.24
N VAL A 102 -11.70 -20.18 23.63
CA VAL A 102 -10.71 -20.26 22.55
C VAL A 102 -11.32 -19.79 21.22
N LYS A 103 -10.60 -18.91 20.50
CA LYS A 103 -10.88 -18.53 19.12
C LYS A 103 -9.61 -17.99 18.47
N THR A 104 -9.22 -18.52 17.31
CA THR A 104 -8.22 -17.86 16.45
C THR A 104 -8.81 -16.60 15.84
N LEU A 105 -8.10 -15.48 16.02
CA LEU A 105 -8.49 -14.17 15.54
C LEU A 105 -7.89 -13.89 14.17
N GLU A 106 -8.66 -13.23 13.31
CA GLU A 106 -8.15 -12.67 12.07
C GLU A 106 -7.22 -11.50 12.40
N ALA A 107 -5.92 -11.66 12.14
CA ALA A 107 -4.90 -10.72 12.60
C ALA A 107 -3.68 -10.69 11.68
N MET A 108 -3.06 -9.52 11.55
CA MET A 108 -1.80 -9.32 10.82
C MET A 108 -0.97 -8.22 11.49
N GLN A 109 0.33 -8.45 11.71
CA GLN A 109 1.21 -7.40 12.21
C GLN A 109 1.21 -6.18 11.25
N LEU A 110 1.59 -4.99 11.68
CA LEU A 110 1.84 -3.88 10.77
C LEU A 110 3.24 -4.00 10.13
N ALA A 111 3.44 -3.36 8.97
CA ALA A 111 4.74 -3.32 8.31
C ALA A 111 5.80 -2.68 9.21
N TRP A 112 7.04 -3.18 9.17
CA TRP A 112 8.15 -2.76 10.04
C TRP A 112 7.91 -2.91 11.54
N SER A 113 6.85 -3.62 11.95
CA SER A 113 6.57 -3.93 13.35
C SER A 113 7.69 -4.80 13.96
N PRO A 114 8.06 -4.58 15.23
CA PRO A 114 8.89 -5.51 16.00
C PRO A 114 8.22 -6.87 16.16
N SER A 115 9.04 -7.91 16.35
CA SER A 115 8.57 -9.26 16.69
C SER A 115 8.10 -9.33 18.15
N SER A 116 7.26 -10.30 18.48
CA SER A 116 7.01 -10.66 19.87
C SER A 116 8.21 -11.43 20.44
N LYS A 117 8.34 -11.46 21.78
CA LYS A 117 9.38 -12.25 22.48
C LYS A 117 8.97 -13.73 22.53
N GLY A 118 8.95 -14.39 21.38
CA GLY A 118 8.32 -15.70 21.22
C GLY A 118 6.80 -15.60 21.40
N ILE A 119 6.19 -16.64 21.98
CA ILE A 119 4.76 -16.65 22.29
C ILE A 119 4.53 -15.86 23.58
N VAL A 120 3.72 -14.80 23.49
CA VAL A 120 3.39 -13.92 24.63
C VAL A 120 1.89 -13.98 24.87
N GLU A 121 1.49 -14.23 26.13
CA GLU A 121 0.10 -14.13 26.55
C GLU A 121 -0.10 -12.83 27.34
N GLY A 122 -1.24 -12.18 27.15
CA GLY A 122 -1.55 -10.93 27.85
C GLY A 122 -3.04 -10.64 27.88
N ASP A 123 -3.45 -9.96 28.94
CA ASP A 123 -4.80 -9.42 29.05
C ASP A 123 -4.95 -8.29 28.03
N VAL A 124 -6.14 -8.18 27.44
CA VAL A 124 -6.48 -7.10 26.52
C VAL A 124 -7.16 -5.98 27.31
N THR A 125 -6.80 -4.75 27.02
CA THR A 125 -7.46 -3.55 27.53
C THR A 125 -7.68 -2.57 26.38
N VAL A 126 -8.57 -1.61 26.57
CA VAL A 126 -8.80 -0.49 25.66
C VAL A 126 -8.40 0.80 26.37
N ILE A 127 -8.03 1.83 25.60
CA ILE A 127 -7.91 3.18 26.13
C ILE A 127 -9.25 3.57 26.80
N PRO A 128 -9.25 3.96 28.09
CA PRO A 128 -10.47 4.27 28.82
C PRO A 128 -11.06 5.64 28.44
N ASN A 129 -12.33 5.84 28.76
CA ASN A 129 -12.91 7.18 28.84
C ASN A 129 -12.34 7.89 30.08
N VAL A 130 -11.45 8.85 29.88
CA VAL A 130 -10.86 9.70 30.93
C VAL A 130 -11.29 11.14 30.74
N GLU A 131 -11.40 11.90 31.82
CA GLU A 131 -11.79 13.32 31.80
C GLU A 131 -10.59 14.24 31.55
N SER A 132 -9.36 13.75 31.76
CA SER A 132 -8.14 14.54 31.59
C SER A 132 -6.90 13.71 31.28
N GLU A 133 -5.84 14.39 30.79
CA GLU A 133 -4.52 13.80 30.57
C GLU A 133 -3.91 13.25 31.87
N ALA A 134 -4.22 13.87 33.03
CA ALA A 134 -3.74 13.39 34.32
C ALA A 134 -4.31 12.02 34.69
N GLU A 135 -5.61 11.80 34.44
CA GLU A 135 -6.26 10.50 34.60
C GLU A 135 -5.71 9.46 33.63
N PHE A 136 -5.45 9.86 32.37
CA PHE A 136 -4.79 8.98 31.40
C PHE A 136 -3.43 8.51 31.90
N LYS A 137 -2.60 9.43 32.40
CA LYS A 137 -1.28 9.11 32.97
C LYS A 137 -1.37 8.18 34.18
N GLN A 138 -2.40 8.34 35.01
CA GLN A 138 -2.65 7.41 36.11
C GLN A 138 -2.99 6.00 35.57
N TRP A 139 -3.85 5.91 34.55
CA TRP A 139 -4.24 4.65 33.94
C TRP A 139 -3.06 3.92 33.26
N LEU A 140 -2.10 4.65 32.67
CA LEU A 140 -0.91 4.06 32.05
C LEU A 140 -0.14 3.13 33.00
N SER A 141 -0.19 3.37 34.32
CA SER A 141 0.44 2.48 35.31
C SER A 141 -0.13 1.05 35.31
N THR A 142 -1.31 0.83 34.73
CA THR A 142 -2.00 -0.46 34.66
C THR A 142 -1.75 -1.23 33.35
N VAL A 143 -1.03 -0.63 32.40
CA VAL A 143 -0.86 -1.14 31.02
C VAL A 143 0.23 -2.21 30.92
N LYS A 144 1.16 -2.24 31.87
CA LYS A 144 2.31 -3.15 31.83
C LYS A 144 1.91 -4.60 31.56
N GLY A 145 2.44 -5.18 30.47
CA GLY A 145 2.19 -6.56 30.06
C GLY A 145 0.84 -6.81 29.37
N LYS A 146 0.04 -5.78 29.10
CA LYS A 146 -1.26 -5.90 28.43
C LYS A 146 -1.18 -5.58 26.94
N TYR A 147 -2.10 -6.13 26.17
CA TYR A 147 -2.35 -5.71 24.79
C TYR A 147 -3.36 -4.59 24.78
N VAL A 148 -3.03 -3.46 24.14
CA VAL A 148 -3.85 -2.25 24.22
C VAL A 148 -4.52 -1.96 22.90
N MET A 149 -5.85 -1.87 22.93
CA MET A 149 -6.71 -1.50 21.81
C MET A 149 -6.79 0.03 21.67
N ILE A 150 -6.47 0.56 20.49
CA ILE A 150 -6.31 2.00 20.26
C ILE A 150 -7.20 2.60 19.16
N ASP A 151 -8.16 1.81 18.66
CA ASP A 151 -9.20 2.24 17.72
C ASP A 151 -10.61 2.02 18.30
N MET A 152 -11.60 2.70 17.74
CA MET A 152 -13.01 2.42 18.04
C MET A 152 -13.46 1.09 17.44
N ALA A 153 -14.35 0.39 18.14
CA ALA A 153 -15.20 -0.61 17.49
C ALA A 153 -16.15 0.08 16.50
N GLN A 154 -16.16 -0.39 15.25
CA GLN A 154 -17.10 0.11 14.26
C GLN A 154 -18.51 -0.37 14.60
N PRO A 155 -19.54 0.50 14.57
CA PRO A 155 -20.93 0.09 14.77
C PRO A 155 -21.44 -0.92 13.74
N THR A 156 -20.80 -0.98 12.57
CA THR A 156 -21.12 -1.94 11.51
C THR A 156 -19.88 -2.29 10.69
N GLY A 157 -19.75 -3.56 10.30
CA GLY A 157 -18.84 -4.03 9.26
C GLY A 157 -19.46 -4.04 7.85
N ARG A 158 -20.69 -3.53 7.69
CA ARG A 158 -21.37 -3.46 6.39
C ARG A 158 -20.98 -2.16 5.66
N PRO A 159 -20.51 -2.25 4.42
CA PRO A 159 -20.09 -1.08 3.64
C PRO A 159 -21.29 -0.24 3.19
N THR A 160 -21.05 1.06 2.96
CA THR A 160 -22.08 2.05 2.60
C THR A 160 -22.89 1.63 1.38
N TYR A 161 -22.25 1.18 0.29
CA TYR A 161 -22.96 0.74 -0.92
C TYR A 161 -23.94 -0.42 -0.66
N ASN A 162 -23.67 -1.26 0.34
CA ASN A 162 -24.54 -2.38 0.70
C ASN A 162 -25.73 -1.90 1.54
N TRP A 163 -25.51 -0.91 2.42
CA TRP A 163 -26.58 -0.19 3.10
C TRP A 163 -27.50 0.52 2.11
N GLU A 164 -26.96 1.26 1.14
CA GLU A 164 -27.74 1.98 0.12
C GLU A 164 -28.58 1.03 -0.74
N LYS A 165 -28.02 -0.14 -1.08
CA LYS A 165 -28.70 -1.12 -1.94
C LYS A 165 -29.81 -1.89 -1.22
N PHE A 166 -29.63 -2.21 0.06
CA PHE A 166 -30.51 -3.18 0.76
C PHE A 166 -31.14 -2.65 2.05
N GLY A 167 -30.71 -1.48 2.54
CA GLY A 167 -31.20 -0.87 3.76
C GLY A 167 -32.51 -0.10 3.56
N LYS A 168 -33.32 -0.03 4.60
CA LYS A 168 -34.42 0.94 4.68
C LYS A 168 -33.85 2.32 5.00
N GLU A 169 -34.44 3.37 4.45
CA GLU A 169 -34.00 4.76 4.67
C GLU A 169 -33.84 5.11 6.16
N GLU A 170 -34.79 4.70 7.00
CA GLU A 170 -34.72 4.89 8.45
C GLU A 170 -33.52 4.18 9.09
N SER A 171 -33.23 2.94 8.67
CA SER A 171 -32.10 2.16 9.19
C SER A 171 -30.76 2.76 8.74
N ILE A 172 -30.69 3.28 7.52
CA ILE A 172 -29.49 3.97 7.00
C ILE A 172 -29.23 5.23 7.84
N LYS A 173 -30.23 6.11 8.01
CA LYS A 173 -30.10 7.34 8.81
C LYS A 173 -29.67 7.05 10.25
N LYS A 174 -30.30 6.04 10.88
CA LYS A 174 -29.92 5.60 12.22
C LYS A 174 -28.47 5.15 12.29
N MET A 175 -28.02 4.30 11.36
CA MET A 175 -26.65 3.79 11.34
C MET A 175 -25.61 4.90 11.07
N GLU A 176 -25.95 5.88 10.22
CA GLU A 176 -25.13 7.06 9.98
C GLU A 176 -24.97 7.91 11.23
N GLU A 177 -26.06 8.12 11.98
CA GLU A 177 -26.06 8.83 13.24
C GLU A 177 -25.25 8.10 14.31
N GLU A 178 -25.49 6.81 14.53
CA GLU A 178 -24.71 5.96 15.45
C GLU A 178 -23.22 5.97 15.09
N SER A 179 -22.88 5.88 13.80
CA SER A 179 -21.51 5.94 13.32
C SER A 179 -20.84 7.30 13.54
N ARG A 180 -21.60 8.39 13.37
CA ARG A 180 -21.12 9.75 13.63
C ARG A 180 -20.87 9.97 15.12
N GLU A 181 -21.81 9.54 15.96
CA GLU A 181 -21.70 9.65 17.42
C GLU A 181 -20.55 8.80 17.96
N ALA A 182 -20.39 7.56 17.49
CA ALA A 182 -19.28 6.69 17.87
C ALA A 182 -17.91 7.31 17.51
N ARG A 183 -17.76 7.86 16.30
CA ARG A 183 -16.54 8.56 15.89
C ARG A 183 -16.28 9.80 16.73
N ALA A 184 -17.30 10.59 17.04
CA ALA A 184 -17.16 11.77 17.87
C ALA A 184 -16.79 11.42 19.32
N ALA A 185 -17.39 10.36 19.88
CA ALA A 185 -17.06 9.85 21.21
C ALA A 185 -15.62 9.34 21.26
N TRP A 186 -15.19 8.56 20.26
CA TRP A 186 -13.81 8.10 20.16
C TRP A 186 -12.82 9.26 20.01
N GLY A 187 -13.14 10.25 19.19
CA GLY A 187 -12.34 11.45 19.04
C GLY A 187 -12.12 12.19 20.36
N ARG A 188 -13.18 12.34 21.18
CA ARG A 188 -13.07 12.92 22.53
C ARG A 188 -12.25 12.04 23.47
N ARG A 189 -12.44 10.71 23.43
CA ARG A 189 -11.67 9.74 24.23
C ARG A 189 -10.18 9.82 23.92
N VAL A 190 -9.79 9.94 22.65
CA VAL A 190 -8.39 10.13 22.27
C VAL A 190 -7.90 11.51 22.69
N GLN A 191 -8.67 12.57 22.46
CA GLN A 191 -8.30 13.93 22.82
C GLN A 191 -8.05 14.10 24.33
N SER A 192 -8.85 13.46 25.18
CA SER A 192 -8.67 13.55 26.64
C SER A 192 -7.39 12.89 27.15
N THR A 193 -6.74 12.05 26.35
CA THR A 193 -5.42 11.49 26.68
C THR A 193 -4.29 12.51 26.63
N GLY A 194 -4.50 13.69 26.01
CA GLY A 194 -3.44 14.65 25.70
C GLY A 194 -2.54 14.22 24.54
N SER A 195 -2.87 13.12 23.85
CA SER A 195 -2.14 12.56 22.73
C SER A 195 -3.03 12.40 21.48
N ASN A 196 -2.50 11.81 20.42
CA ASN A 196 -3.24 11.48 19.20
C ASN A 196 -2.95 10.05 18.72
N SER A 197 -3.71 9.57 17.74
CA SER A 197 -3.60 8.19 17.24
C SER A 197 -2.21 7.81 16.71
N ARG A 198 -1.38 8.77 16.31
CA ARG A 198 0.00 8.51 15.86
C ARG A 198 0.99 8.39 17.01
N GLU A 199 0.73 9.04 18.13
CA GLU A 199 1.62 9.09 19.31
C GLU A 199 1.28 8.01 20.34
N LEU A 200 0.01 7.65 20.46
CA LEU A 200 -0.48 6.65 21.41
C LEU A 200 0.32 5.33 21.40
N PRO A 201 0.70 4.75 20.24
CA PRO A 201 1.52 3.53 20.24
C PRO A 201 2.82 3.67 21.04
N ALA A 202 3.54 4.79 20.88
CA ALA A 202 4.80 5.04 21.58
C ALA A 202 4.58 5.27 23.08
N VAL A 203 3.55 6.03 23.45
CA VAL A 203 3.20 6.28 24.86
C VAL A 203 2.85 4.97 25.59
N LEU A 204 2.09 4.10 24.94
CA LEU A 204 1.69 2.80 25.49
C LEU A 204 2.86 1.81 25.55
N GLU A 205 3.75 1.87 24.57
CA GLU A 205 5.02 1.13 24.58
C GLU A 205 5.91 1.54 25.77
N GLU A 206 6.09 2.85 26.01
CA GLU A 206 6.83 3.37 27.16
C GLU A 206 6.20 2.96 28.50
N ALA A 207 4.87 2.87 28.56
CA ALA A 207 4.13 2.37 29.72
C ALA A 207 4.25 0.84 29.92
N GLY A 208 4.90 0.13 29.00
CA GLY A 208 5.20 -1.30 29.09
C GLY A 208 4.11 -2.22 28.55
N ALA A 209 3.28 -1.75 27.61
CA ALA A 209 2.35 -2.62 26.88
C ALA A 209 3.09 -3.84 26.28
N ALA A 210 2.41 -4.98 26.21
CA ALA A 210 2.93 -6.17 25.52
C ALA A 210 2.78 -6.07 23.99
N GLY A 211 1.84 -5.26 23.51
CA GLY A 211 1.60 -5.00 22.10
C GLY A 211 0.43 -4.05 21.91
N ILE A 212 0.32 -3.50 20.70
CA ILE A 212 -0.76 -2.58 20.31
C ILE A 212 -1.71 -3.32 19.36
N LEU A 213 -3.01 -3.21 19.62
CA LEU A 213 -4.07 -3.77 18.78
C LEU A 213 -4.80 -2.62 18.06
N MET A 214 -4.87 -2.73 16.74
CA MET A 214 -5.52 -1.78 15.84
C MET A 214 -6.61 -2.46 15.03
N SER A 215 -7.49 -1.68 14.40
CA SER A 215 -8.45 -2.18 13.41
C SER A 215 -8.74 -1.10 12.38
N ASN A 216 -7.95 -1.07 11.31
CA ASN A 216 -8.07 -0.12 10.22
C ASN A 216 -8.98 -0.64 9.10
N TRP A 217 -10.27 -0.78 9.43
CA TRP A 217 -11.29 -1.29 8.51
C TRP A 217 -11.37 -0.48 7.21
N SER A 218 -11.32 -1.16 6.06
CA SER A 218 -11.32 -0.54 4.73
C SER A 218 -12.70 -0.22 4.19
N ARG A 219 -13.75 -0.24 5.03
CA ARG A 219 -15.14 -0.03 4.62
C ARG A 219 -15.62 -1.04 3.57
N GLY A 220 -15.19 -2.29 3.72
CA GLY A 220 -15.62 -3.44 2.92
C GLY A 220 -15.82 -4.66 3.83
N PHE A 221 -16.49 -5.71 3.35
CA PHE A 221 -16.69 -6.90 4.18
C PHE A 221 -15.36 -7.60 4.45
N GLY A 222 -15.01 -7.79 5.73
CA GLY A 222 -13.83 -8.56 6.15
C GLY A 222 -12.51 -8.04 5.58
N VAL A 223 -12.37 -6.73 5.35
CA VAL A 223 -11.13 -6.15 4.80
C VAL A 223 -10.61 -5.02 5.67
N ASN A 224 -9.34 -5.13 6.06
CA ASN A 224 -8.60 -4.12 6.80
C ASN A 224 -7.39 -3.64 5.98
N LYS A 225 -6.85 -2.47 6.33
CA LYS A 225 -5.66 -1.90 5.70
C LYS A 225 -4.45 -2.06 6.62
N ILE A 226 -3.40 -2.69 6.09
CA ILE A 226 -2.14 -2.90 6.78
C ILE A 226 -1.14 -1.84 6.31
N PHE A 227 -0.72 -0.98 7.24
CA PHE A 227 0.28 0.06 7.01
C PHE A 227 1.50 -0.15 7.92
N GLY A 228 2.33 0.90 8.10
CA GLY A 228 3.50 0.88 8.96
C GLY A 228 3.19 0.98 10.45
N ALA A 229 3.92 0.21 11.25
CA ALA A 229 3.92 0.31 12.71
C ALA A 229 4.59 1.60 13.20
N ARG A 230 4.24 2.01 14.42
CA ARG A 230 4.83 3.18 15.11
C ARG A 230 5.56 2.83 16.41
N THR A 231 5.61 1.55 16.75
CA THR A 231 6.32 1.01 17.90
C THR A 231 7.73 0.58 17.52
N SER A 232 8.64 0.56 18.49
CA SER A 232 10.07 0.25 18.26
C SER A 232 10.51 -1.10 18.84
N THR A 233 9.81 -1.62 19.84
CA THR A 233 10.18 -2.82 20.61
C THR A 233 9.04 -3.81 20.84
N ILE A 234 7.78 -3.38 20.71
CA ILE A 234 6.60 -4.24 20.87
C ILE A 234 5.82 -4.38 19.55
N PRO A 235 5.13 -5.50 19.30
CA PRO A 235 4.37 -5.67 18.07
C PRO A 235 3.16 -4.74 18.02
N THR A 236 2.88 -4.19 16.83
CA THR A 236 1.61 -3.56 16.49
C THR A 236 0.86 -4.49 15.53
N ILE A 237 -0.37 -4.84 15.86
CA ILE A 237 -1.16 -5.85 15.16
C ILE A 237 -2.52 -5.26 14.78
N ASP A 238 -2.86 -5.34 13.49
CA ASP A 238 -4.21 -5.10 13.04
C ASP A 238 -5.05 -6.38 13.24
N ILE A 239 -6.22 -6.23 13.84
CA ILE A 239 -7.20 -7.29 14.05
C ILE A 239 -8.41 -6.99 13.17
N GLY A 240 -8.92 -8.00 12.47
CA GLY A 240 -10.10 -7.90 11.62
C GLY A 240 -11.29 -7.31 12.38
N LEU A 241 -12.11 -6.50 11.70
CA LEU A 241 -13.17 -5.68 12.32
C LEU A 241 -14.06 -6.46 13.31
N GLU A 242 -14.48 -7.67 12.96
CA GLU A 242 -15.39 -8.47 13.78
C GLU A 242 -14.72 -9.00 15.06
N ASP A 243 -13.45 -9.39 14.95
CA ASP A 243 -12.65 -9.87 16.08
C ASP A 243 -12.23 -8.73 17.00
N TYR A 244 -11.80 -7.61 16.42
CA TYR A 244 -11.52 -6.39 17.16
C TYR A 244 -12.78 -5.92 17.90
N GLY A 245 -13.91 -5.84 17.23
CA GLY A 245 -15.18 -5.47 17.86
C GLY A 245 -15.59 -6.42 18.99
N THR A 246 -15.26 -7.71 18.87
CA THR A 246 -15.52 -8.70 19.93
C THR A 246 -14.68 -8.44 21.17
N LEU A 247 -13.36 -8.26 21.01
CA LEU A 247 -12.45 -7.91 22.12
C LEU A 247 -12.87 -6.59 22.78
N PHE A 248 -13.19 -5.58 21.97
CA PHE A 248 -13.58 -4.26 22.44
C PHE A 248 -14.83 -4.34 23.34
N ARG A 249 -15.87 -5.04 22.88
CA ARG A 249 -17.11 -5.22 23.67
C ARG A 249 -16.88 -5.97 24.97
N MET A 250 -16.04 -7.02 24.97
CA MET A 250 -15.69 -7.74 26.20
C MET A 250 -15.08 -6.76 27.23
N VAL A 251 -14.07 -5.99 26.82
CA VAL A 251 -13.41 -5.03 27.71
C VAL A 251 -14.38 -3.94 28.20
N GLU A 252 -15.18 -3.34 27.32
CA GLU A 252 -16.14 -2.29 27.70
C GLU A 252 -17.26 -2.81 28.63
N HIS A 253 -17.56 -4.11 28.61
CA HIS A 253 -18.50 -4.75 29.53
C HIS A 253 -17.86 -5.27 30.82
N GLY A 254 -16.56 -5.00 31.04
CA GLY A 254 -15.85 -5.35 32.28
C GLY A 254 -15.23 -6.74 32.29
N ASP A 255 -15.28 -7.48 31.18
CA ASP A 255 -14.52 -8.72 31.03
C ASP A 255 -13.03 -8.42 30.80
N ILE A 256 -12.19 -9.41 31.08
CA ILE A 256 -10.73 -9.33 30.89
C ILE A 256 -10.32 -10.42 29.90
N PRO A 257 -10.54 -10.22 28.59
CA PRO A 257 -10.14 -11.21 27.60
C PRO A 257 -8.62 -11.35 27.59
N LYS A 258 -8.15 -12.59 27.43
CA LYS A 258 -6.73 -12.90 27.32
C LYS A 258 -6.42 -13.43 25.94
N ILE A 259 -5.38 -12.89 25.32
CA ILE A 259 -4.89 -13.36 24.02
C ILE A 259 -3.50 -13.98 24.15
N ARG A 260 -3.19 -14.90 23.25
CA ARG A 260 -1.87 -15.45 22.97
C ARG A 260 -1.42 -14.94 21.61
N VAL A 261 -0.21 -14.40 21.54
CA VAL A 261 0.32 -13.73 20.35
C VAL A 261 1.69 -14.30 20.00
N GLU A 262 1.87 -14.63 18.73
CA GLU A 262 3.16 -14.93 18.12
C GLU A 262 3.31 -14.09 16.86
N VAL A 263 4.33 -13.24 16.84
CA VAL A 263 4.66 -12.36 15.71
C VAL A 263 6.15 -12.49 15.45
N THR A 264 6.51 -12.86 14.22
CA THR A 264 7.91 -12.92 13.79
C THR A 264 8.17 -11.99 12.61
N ASN A 265 9.41 -11.55 12.46
CA ASN A 265 9.93 -10.85 11.29
C ASN A 265 11.44 -10.98 11.25
N VAL A 266 12.02 -10.57 10.14
CA VAL A 266 13.46 -10.41 9.98
C VAL A 266 13.76 -8.92 9.79
N ASP A 267 14.65 -8.37 10.61
CA ASP A 267 15.19 -7.02 10.44
C ASP A 267 16.51 -7.13 9.68
N HIS A 268 16.60 -6.45 8.54
CA HIS A 268 17.79 -6.43 7.69
C HIS A 268 18.65 -5.16 7.90
N GLY A 269 18.29 -4.32 8.87
CA GLY A 269 18.94 -3.04 9.12
C GLY A 269 18.64 -2.03 8.02
N THR A 270 19.61 -1.20 7.68
CA THR A 270 19.49 -0.25 6.56
C THR A 270 19.95 -0.91 5.27
N VAL A 271 19.11 -0.90 4.23
CA VAL A 271 19.37 -1.54 2.94
C VAL A 271 19.20 -0.53 1.78
N PRO A 272 19.90 -0.70 0.64
CA PRO A 272 19.70 0.17 -0.52
C PRO A 272 18.30 0.02 -1.13
N THR A 273 17.80 1.10 -1.73
CA THR A 273 16.52 1.15 -2.45
C THR A 273 16.69 1.69 -3.86
N PHE A 274 15.81 1.26 -4.76
CA PHE A 274 15.98 1.46 -6.19
C PHE A 274 14.72 1.97 -6.89
N ASN A 275 14.92 2.59 -8.05
CA ASN A 275 13.93 2.76 -9.11
C ASN A 275 14.31 1.80 -10.24
N THR A 276 13.33 1.26 -10.96
CA THR A 276 13.61 0.57 -12.23
C THR A 276 13.27 1.50 -13.38
N VAL A 277 14.25 1.80 -14.23
CA VAL A 277 14.09 2.68 -15.39
C VAL A 277 14.39 1.90 -16.66
N ALA A 278 13.53 2.00 -17.67
CA ALA A 278 13.76 1.41 -18.97
C ALA A 278 13.54 2.41 -20.13
N GLU A 279 14.21 2.15 -21.26
CA GLU A 279 14.35 3.11 -22.35
C GLU A 279 14.17 2.47 -23.74
N ILE A 280 13.34 3.12 -24.57
CA ILE A 280 13.35 2.96 -26.02
C ILE A 280 13.92 4.25 -26.62
N LYS A 281 15.16 4.18 -27.10
CA LYS A 281 15.90 5.34 -27.61
C LYS A 281 15.27 5.90 -28.88
N GLY A 282 15.09 7.23 -28.92
CA GLY A 282 14.55 7.93 -30.08
C GLY A 282 15.61 8.48 -31.03
N ALA A 283 15.15 9.03 -32.16
CA ALA A 283 15.99 9.73 -33.12
C ALA A 283 16.52 11.09 -32.58
N ASN A 284 15.73 11.76 -31.73
CA ASN A 284 16.10 12.92 -30.95
C ASN A 284 16.29 12.47 -29.50
N PRO A 285 17.50 12.05 -29.10
CA PRO A 285 17.72 11.39 -27.81
C PRO A 285 17.48 12.31 -26.60
N ASP A 286 17.59 13.63 -26.79
CA ASP A 286 17.44 14.66 -25.73
C ASP A 286 15.98 15.15 -25.58
N GLU A 287 15.02 14.56 -26.30
CA GLU A 287 13.60 14.81 -26.12
C GLU A 287 12.93 13.55 -25.56
N TYR A 288 12.21 13.69 -24.46
CA TYR A 288 11.66 12.56 -23.71
C TYR A 288 10.13 12.51 -23.74
N VAL A 289 9.59 11.30 -23.70
CA VAL A 289 8.22 11.00 -23.27
C VAL A 289 8.33 10.05 -22.08
N MET A 290 7.86 10.47 -20.91
CA MET A 290 7.92 9.68 -19.68
C MET A 290 6.61 8.94 -19.44
N LEU A 291 6.70 7.62 -19.33
CA LEU A 291 5.70 6.74 -18.74
C LEU A 291 6.05 6.53 -17.27
N SER A 292 5.06 6.52 -16.38
CA SER A 292 5.30 6.58 -14.94
C SER A 292 4.30 5.73 -14.17
N ALA A 293 4.81 4.89 -13.27
CA ALA A 293 4.04 4.16 -12.28
C ALA A 293 4.91 3.94 -11.05
N HIS A 294 4.36 4.03 -9.83
CA HIS A 294 5.10 3.49 -8.69
C HIS A 294 5.00 1.97 -8.66
N PHE A 295 6.04 1.37 -8.09
CA PHE A 295 6.35 -0.04 -8.20
C PHE A 295 6.22 -0.76 -6.87
N ASP A 296 6.46 -0.04 -5.77
CA ASP A 296 6.26 -0.53 -4.43
C ASP A 296 4.78 -0.77 -4.13
N SER A 297 4.53 -1.51 -3.07
CA SER A 297 3.21 -1.69 -2.49
C SER A 297 3.31 -1.89 -1.00
N TRP A 298 2.21 -1.67 -0.28
CA TRP A 298 2.06 -2.30 1.03
C TRP A 298 2.03 -3.83 0.91
N ASP A 299 2.38 -4.49 2.00
CA ASP A 299 2.54 -5.94 2.09
C ASP A 299 1.43 -6.66 2.87
N GLY A 300 0.36 -5.94 3.18
CA GLY A 300 -0.92 -6.51 3.61
C GLY A 300 -1.69 -7.24 2.50
N GLY A 301 -1.30 -7.05 1.24
CA GLY A 301 -1.88 -7.68 0.07
C GLY A 301 -0.78 -8.01 -0.95
N THR A 302 -1.09 -7.93 -2.24
CA THR A 302 -0.11 -8.17 -3.33
C THR A 302 0.18 -6.91 -4.15
N GLY A 303 -0.39 -5.77 -3.76
CA GLY A 303 -0.24 -4.51 -4.50
C GLY A 303 -0.80 -4.58 -5.92
N ALA A 304 -1.90 -5.32 -6.12
CA ALA A 304 -2.47 -5.54 -7.44
C ALA A 304 -3.00 -4.24 -8.06
N THR A 305 -3.88 -3.53 -7.35
CA THR A 305 -4.42 -2.23 -7.81
C THR A 305 -3.52 -1.07 -7.44
N ASP A 306 -2.75 -1.21 -6.35
CA ASP A 306 -1.90 -0.15 -5.80
C ASP A 306 -0.45 -0.64 -5.68
N ASN A 307 0.40 -0.44 -6.69
CA ASN A 307 0.06 0.03 -8.05
C ASN A 307 0.53 -0.95 -9.13
N GLY A 308 0.21 -2.22 -8.92
CA GLY A 308 0.46 -3.26 -9.89
C GLY A 308 -0.17 -2.96 -11.24
N THR A 309 -1.42 -2.49 -11.27
CA THR A 309 -2.11 -2.14 -12.52
C THR A 309 -1.38 -1.07 -13.31
N GLY A 310 -0.90 0.01 -12.69
CA GLY A 310 -0.15 1.05 -13.38
C GLY A 310 1.16 0.51 -13.93
N THR A 311 1.93 -0.18 -13.08
CA THR A 311 3.21 -0.81 -13.47
C THR A 311 3.04 -1.75 -14.66
N LEU A 312 2.07 -2.68 -14.59
CA LEU A 312 1.84 -3.69 -15.63
C LEU A 312 1.41 -3.05 -16.95
N VAL A 313 0.55 -2.02 -16.91
CA VAL A 313 0.16 -1.26 -18.10
C VAL A 313 1.37 -0.54 -18.71
N MET A 314 2.25 0.05 -17.90
CA MET A 314 3.45 0.72 -18.43
C MET A 314 4.44 -0.28 -19.05
N MET A 315 4.65 -1.44 -18.42
CA MET A 315 5.48 -2.52 -18.99
C MET A 315 4.91 -3.03 -20.31
N GLU A 316 3.61 -3.27 -20.37
CA GLU A 316 2.94 -3.75 -21.58
C GLU A 316 2.98 -2.69 -22.70
N ALA A 317 2.76 -1.42 -22.36
CA ALA A 317 2.90 -0.32 -23.32
C ALA A 317 4.30 -0.29 -23.93
N MET A 318 5.34 -0.44 -23.12
CA MET A 318 6.73 -0.49 -23.59
C MET A 318 7.01 -1.70 -24.49
N ARG A 319 6.52 -2.90 -24.13
CA ARG A 319 6.63 -4.09 -24.98
C ARG A 319 5.97 -3.88 -26.35
N ILE A 320 4.75 -3.34 -26.36
CA ILE A 320 3.98 -3.09 -27.58
C ILE A 320 4.70 -2.04 -28.44
N LEU A 321 5.09 -0.91 -27.85
CA LEU A 321 5.79 0.17 -28.55
C LEU A 321 7.11 -0.32 -29.16
N LYS A 322 7.87 -1.13 -28.44
CA LYS A 322 9.10 -1.73 -28.97
C LYS A 322 8.83 -2.60 -30.21
N LYS A 323 7.69 -3.28 -30.27
CA LYS A 323 7.31 -4.15 -31.39
C LYS A 323 6.78 -3.36 -32.59
N VAL A 324 5.85 -2.42 -32.38
CA VAL A 324 5.11 -1.75 -33.47
C VAL A 324 5.66 -0.36 -33.82
N TYR A 325 6.47 0.23 -32.94
CA TYR A 325 7.07 1.56 -33.12
C TYR A 325 8.52 1.61 -32.58
N PRO A 326 9.44 0.74 -33.06
CA PRO A 326 10.78 0.57 -32.49
C PRO A 326 11.73 1.76 -32.62
N ASN A 327 11.40 2.74 -33.48
CA ASN A 327 12.25 3.90 -33.77
C ASN A 327 11.47 5.21 -33.51
N PRO A 328 11.13 5.52 -32.25
CA PRO A 328 10.38 6.71 -31.94
C PRO A 328 11.19 7.98 -32.24
N LYS A 329 10.50 9.11 -32.48
CA LYS A 329 11.18 10.40 -32.64
C LYS A 329 11.84 10.86 -31.35
N ARG A 330 11.13 10.72 -30.23
CA ARG A 330 11.58 11.03 -28.88
C ARG A 330 11.98 9.76 -28.17
N THR A 331 12.94 9.85 -27.26
CA THR A 331 13.22 8.76 -26.33
C THR A 331 11.99 8.53 -25.46
N ILE A 332 11.55 7.27 -25.34
CA ILE A 332 10.47 6.89 -24.44
C ILE A 332 11.10 6.25 -23.22
N LEU A 333 10.90 6.87 -22.07
CA LEU A 333 11.31 6.35 -20.77
C LEU A 333 10.11 5.78 -20.05
N VAL A 334 10.34 4.75 -19.26
CA VAL A 334 9.40 4.27 -18.25
C VAL A 334 10.11 4.25 -16.91
N GLY A 335 9.49 4.87 -15.93
CA GLY A 335 9.92 4.80 -14.54
C GLY A 335 8.96 3.99 -13.70
N HIS A 336 9.51 2.98 -13.06
CA HIS A 336 8.88 2.18 -12.01
C HIS A 336 9.47 2.63 -10.68
N TRP A 337 8.77 3.53 -10.01
CA TRP A 337 9.29 4.30 -8.87
C TRP A 337 9.16 3.51 -7.57
N GLY A 338 10.25 3.38 -6.82
CA GLY A 338 10.19 2.81 -5.48
C GLY A 338 9.75 3.85 -4.44
N SER A 339 9.15 3.39 -3.34
CA SER A 339 8.86 4.20 -2.14
C SER A 339 7.93 5.40 -2.41
N GLU A 340 6.92 5.21 -3.25
CA GLU A 340 5.81 6.17 -3.38
C GLU A 340 5.01 6.20 -2.09
N GLU A 341 4.75 5.03 -1.52
CA GLU A 341 3.90 4.80 -0.35
C GLU A 341 4.47 5.44 0.93
N GLN A 342 5.74 5.85 0.90
CA GLN A 342 6.45 6.52 1.98
C GLN A 342 6.71 8.01 1.69
N GLY A 343 6.15 8.55 0.62
CA GLY A 343 6.19 9.99 0.30
C GLY A 343 6.87 10.33 -1.01
N LEU A 344 6.60 9.59 -2.10
CA LEU A 344 7.08 9.90 -3.46
C LEU A 344 8.62 9.89 -3.58
N ASN A 345 9.32 9.11 -2.75
CA ASN A 345 10.78 9.23 -2.62
C ASN A 345 11.50 8.90 -3.93
N GLY A 346 11.20 7.76 -4.56
CA GLY A 346 11.87 7.33 -5.77
C GLY A 346 11.68 8.30 -6.95
N SER A 347 10.45 8.75 -7.21
CA SER A 347 10.20 9.71 -8.30
C SER A 347 10.82 11.08 -8.02
N SER A 348 10.82 11.54 -6.76
CA SER A 348 11.41 12.83 -6.40
C SER A 348 12.93 12.81 -6.56
N SER A 349 13.58 11.72 -6.14
CA SER A 349 15.02 11.53 -6.37
C SER A 349 15.35 11.45 -7.87
N PHE A 350 14.51 10.80 -8.69
CA PHE A 350 14.74 10.78 -10.13
C PHE A 350 14.72 12.20 -10.73
N VAL A 351 13.79 13.06 -10.30
CA VAL A 351 13.72 14.46 -10.75
C VAL A 351 14.96 15.24 -10.32
N GLU A 352 15.49 14.97 -9.14
CA GLU A 352 16.71 15.61 -8.63
C GLU A 352 17.97 15.14 -9.36
N ASP A 353 18.08 13.84 -9.63
CA ASP A 353 19.26 13.21 -10.25
C ASP A 353 19.34 13.44 -11.76
N HIS A 354 18.19 13.60 -12.43
CA HIS A 354 18.08 13.74 -13.90
C HIS A 354 17.33 15.02 -14.33
N PRO A 355 17.81 16.23 -13.96
CA PRO A 355 17.13 17.50 -14.26
C PRO A 355 17.01 17.81 -15.76
N GLU A 356 17.77 17.12 -16.62
CA GLU A 356 17.69 17.23 -18.08
C GLU A 356 16.50 16.48 -18.70
N VAL A 357 15.88 15.56 -17.95
CA VAL A 357 14.74 14.75 -18.42
C VAL A 357 13.40 15.43 -18.11
N VAL A 358 13.35 16.32 -17.10
CA VAL A 358 12.14 16.85 -16.47
C VAL A 358 11.79 18.27 -16.90
#